data_AF-F4QAI6-F1
#
_entry.id   AF-F4QAI6-F1
#
_cell.length_a   1.000
_cell.length_b   1.000
_cell.length_c   1.000
_cell.angle_alpha   90.00
_cell.angle_beta   90.00
_cell.angle_gamma   90.00
#
_symmetry.space_group_name_H-M   'P 1'
#
loop_
_entity.id
_entity.type
_entity.pdbx_description
1 polymer ?
#
loop_
_entity_poly.entity_id
_entity_poly.type
_entity_poly.pdbx_seq_one_letter_code
_entity_poly.pdbx_strand_id
1 'polypeptide(L)'
;MSSSIASTAATTLTRHSGVQKQVLSLYRNFIRQSKHNSEVVSQESSVSSPSDNQITNYIKDQFRTKSKSISKRDITKIEALISRGKRQLETLKNTSGFSVVSTTTSTSRSASTTSN
;
A
#
# COMPACT_ATOMS: atom_id res chain seq x y z
N MET A 1 22.48 23.14 -48.71
CA MET A 1 23.49 22.87 -47.65
C MET A 1 22.75 23.00 -46.32
N SER A 2 21.94 22.00 -45.98
CA SER A 2 22.21 21.00 -44.94
C SER A 2 22.68 21.60 -43.61
N SER A 3 21.74 21.74 -42.68
CA SER A 3 22.03 21.74 -41.24
C SER A 3 20.99 20.85 -40.55
N SER A 4 21.35 19.57 -40.49
CA SER A 4 20.79 18.56 -39.61
C SER A 4 21.30 18.82 -38.19
N ILE A 5 20.42 18.92 -37.20
CA ILE A 5 20.79 18.91 -35.79
C ILE A 5 19.92 17.88 -35.06
N ALA A 6 20.55 16.73 -34.90
CA ALA A 6 20.35 15.63 -33.96
C ALA A 6 19.14 15.73 -33.02
N SER A 7 18.23 14.77 -33.21
CA SER A 7 17.31 14.28 -32.19
C SER A 7 18.11 13.71 -31.02
N THR A 8 18.21 14.46 -29.93
CA THR A 8 18.80 14.02 -28.67
C THR A 8 17.84 13.02 -28.01
N ALA A 9 17.93 11.76 -28.42
CA ALA A 9 17.32 10.64 -27.73
C ALA A 9 17.92 10.56 -26.32
N ALA A 10 17.27 11.21 -25.36
CA ALA A 10 17.54 11.05 -23.95
C ALA A 10 17.38 9.57 -23.62
N THR A 11 18.52 8.88 -23.48
CA THR A 11 18.59 7.53 -22.91
C THR A 11 17.91 7.62 -21.55
N THR A 12 16.65 7.18 -21.48
CA THR A 12 15.95 6.94 -20.24
C THR A 12 16.71 5.82 -19.55
N LEU A 13 17.71 6.20 -18.76
CA LEU A 13 18.41 5.29 -17.85
C LEU A 13 17.31 4.48 -17.18
N THR A 14 17.23 3.19 -17.50
CA THR A 14 16.23 2.30 -16.97
C THR A 14 16.47 2.23 -15.48
N ARG A 15 15.87 3.16 -14.74
CA ARG A 15 15.99 3.27 -13.29
C ARG A 15 15.41 1.97 -12.78
N HIS A 16 16.29 1.04 -12.39
CA HIS A 16 15.89 -0.06 -11.52
C HIS A 16 15.28 0.63 -10.29
N SER A 17 13.95 0.62 -10.19
CA SER A 17 13.16 1.70 -9.60
C SER A 17 13.30 1.86 -8.09
N GLY A 18 14.27 1.17 -7.46
CA GLY A 18 14.42 1.10 -6.00
C GLY A 18 13.18 0.53 -5.32
N VAL A 19 12.22 0.02 -6.10
CA VAL A 19 10.86 -0.31 -5.66
C VAL A 19 10.88 -1.39 -4.59
N GLN A 20 11.78 -2.37 -4.70
CA GLN A 20 11.96 -3.36 -3.64
C GLN A 20 12.32 -2.71 -2.30
N LYS A 21 13.25 -1.75 -2.28
CA LYS A 21 13.61 -1.02 -1.06
C LYS A 21 12.42 -0.21 -0.53
N GLN A 22 11.63 0.39 -1.42
CA GLN A 22 10.42 1.14 -1.05
C GLN A 22 9.34 0.23 -0.45
N VAL A 23 9.09 -0.96 -1.03
CA VAL A 23 8.16 -1.95 -0.49
C VAL A 23 8.62 -2.42 0.89
N LEU A 24 9.91 -2.76 1.05
CA LEU A 24 10.46 -3.19 2.34
C LEU A 24 10.36 -2.09 3.39
N SER A 25 10.68 -0.85 3.03
CA SER A 25 10.55 0.31 3.93
C SER A 25 9.10 0.49 4.37
N LEU A 26 8.17 0.46 3.42
CA LEU A 26 6.74 0.58 3.70
C LEU A 26 6.23 -0.51 4.65
N TYR A 27 6.59 -1.77 4.40
CA TYR A 27 6.23 -2.89 5.26
C TYR A 27 6.77 -2.72 6.70
N ARG A 28 8.04 -2.32 6.84
CA ARG A 28 8.66 -2.11 8.16
C ARG A 28 7.99 -0.96 8.91
N ASN A 29 7.63 0.11 8.22
CA ASN A 29 6.95 1.26 8.82
C ASN A 29 5.55 0.90 9.31
N PHE A 30 4.79 0.08 8.57
CA PHE A 30 3.48 -0.40 9.05
C PHE A 30 3.60 -1.19 10.36
N ILE A 31 4.58 -2.10 10.46
CA ILE A 31 4.79 -2.88 11.70
C ILE A 31 5.22 -2.00 12.86
N ARG A 32 6.11 -1.02 12.62
CA ARG A 32 6.53 -0.07 13.66
C ARG A 32 5.34 0.76 14.15
N GLN A 33 4.55 1.30 13.23
CA GLN A 33 3.39 2.12 13.57
C GLN A 33 2.31 1.31 14.29
N SER A 34 2.06 0.07 13.88
CA SER A 34 1.08 -0.78 14.56
C SER A 34 1.48 -1.09 15.99
N LYS A 35 2.77 -1.35 16.25
CA LYS A 35 3.30 -1.56 17.60
C LYS A 35 3.19 -0.32 18.46
N HIS A 36 3.61 0.83 17.93
CA HIS A 36 3.50 2.11 18.63
C HIS A 36 2.05 2.42 19.02
N ASN A 37 1.09 2.23 18.10
CA ASN A 37 -0.32 2.46 18.41
C ASN A 37 -0.87 1.46 19.44
N SER A 38 -0.44 0.20 19.41
CA SER A 38 -0.85 -0.79 20.41
C SER A 38 -0.30 -0.47 21.80
N GLU A 39 0.95 -0.02 21.88
CA GLU A 39 1.60 0.43 23.12
C GLU A 39 0.88 1.63 23.73
N VAL A 40 0.58 2.67 22.94
CA VAL A 40 -0.18 3.84 23.39
C VAL A 40 -1.57 3.45 23.92
N VAL A 41 -2.29 2.58 23.21
CA VAL A 41 -3.62 2.10 23.64
C VAL A 41 -3.54 1.23 24.91
N SER A 42 -2.49 0.43 25.07
CA SER A 42 -2.26 -0.41 26.26
C SER A 42 -1.94 0.42 27.50
N GLN A 43 -1.39 1.63 27.32
CA GLN A 43 -1.06 2.53 28.41
C GLN A 43 -2.27 3.34 28.92
N GLU A 44 -3.31 3.49 28.10
CA GLU A 44 -4.54 4.23 28.43
C GLU A 44 -5.70 3.32 28.86
N SER A 45 -5.70 2.04 28.48
CA SER A 45 -6.80 1.10 28.74
C SER A 45 -6.29 -0.26 29.20
N SER A 46 -6.62 -0.65 30.44
CA SER A 46 -6.30 -1.96 31.05
C SER A 46 -7.04 -3.16 30.44
N VAL A 47 -7.55 -3.02 29.22
CA VAL A 47 -8.37 -4.02 28.53
C VAL A 47 -7.50 -4.70 27.49
N SER A 48 -7.47 -6.03 27.52
CA SER A 48 -6.74 -6.92 26.63
C SER A 48 -6.86 -6.50 25.16
N SER A 49 -5.90 -5.68 24.72
CA SER A 49 -5.80 -5.20 23.35
C SER A 49 -5.66 -6.40 22.41
N PRO A 50 -6.23 -6.38 21.19
CA PRO A 50 -5.99 -7.43 20.20
C PRO A 50 -4.48 -7.62 20.08
N SER A 51 -4.00 -8.80 20.50
CA SER A 51 -2.57 -9.07 20.68
C SER A 51 -1.77 -8.48 19.53
N ASP A 52 -0.67 -7.77 19.79
CA ASP A 52 0.20 -7.14 18.78
C ASP A 52 0.47 -8.03 17.55
N ASN A 53 0.45 -9.33 17.80
CA ASN A 53 0.55 -10.40 16.82
C ASN A 53 -0.59 -10.41 15.78
N GLN A 54 -1.84 -10.16 16.14
CA GLN A 54 -2.98 -10.12 15.21
C GLN A 54 -2.82 -9.03 14.14
N ILE A 55 -2.53 -7.79 14.54
CA ILE A 55 -2.35 -6.67 13.59
C ILE A 55 -1.11 -6.92 12.72
N THR A 56 -0.02 -7.39 13.33
CA THR A 56 1.22 -7.73 12.61
C THR A 56 0.99 -8.86 11.59
N ASN A 57 0.20 -9.88 11.94
CA ASN A 57 -0.14 -10.99 11.05
C ASN A 57 -1.04 -10.51 9.91
N TYR A 58 -2.03 -9.67 10.19
CA TYR A 58 -2.84 -9.04 9.15
C TYR A 58 -1.99 -8.26 8.15
N ILE A 59 -1.04 -7.44 8.61
CA ILE A 59 -0.12 -6.69 7.73
C ILE A 59 0.69 -7.67 6.88
N LYS A 60 1.28 -8.70 7.48
CA LYS A 60 2.04 -9.74 6.76
C LYS A 60 1.21 -10.40 5.67
N ASP A 61 -0.02 -10.80 5.99
CA ASP A 61 -0.91 -11.49 5.06
C ASP A 61 -1.34 -10.58 3.91
N GLN A 62 -1.62 -9.30 4.18
CA GLN A 62 -1.93 -8.32 3.14
C GLN A 62 -0.77 -8.12 2.17
N PHE A 63 0.46 -7.94 2.68
CA PHE A 63 1.64 -7.81 1.84
C PHE A 63 1.94 -9.08 1.04
N ARG A 64 1.81 -10.25 1.66
CA ARG A 64 2.02 -11.56 1.01
C ARG A 64 0.99 -11.84 -0.07
N THR A 65 -0.29 -11.53 0.18
CA THR A 65 -1.38 -11.70 -0.78
C THR A 65 -1.20 -10.79 -2.00
N LYS A 66 -0.91 -9.50 -1.78
CA LYS A 66 -0.65 -8.55 -2.87
C LYS A 66 0.62 -8.90 -3.66
N SER A 67 1.67 -9.38 -3.00
CA SER A 67 2.88 -9.83 -3.69
C SER A 67 2.66 -11.06 -4.57
N LYS A 68 1.70 -11.94 -4.23
CA LYS A 68 1.35 -13.11 -5.05
C LYS A 68 0.48 -12.75 -6.25
N SER A 69 -0.38 -11.74 -6.13
CA SER A 69 -1.33 -11.36 -7.18
C SER A 69 -0.77 -10.38 -8.22
N ILE A 70 0.48 -9.94 -8.08
CA ILE A 70 1.09 -8.92 -8.93
C ILE A 70 2.39 -9.44 -9.50
N SER A 71 2.56 -9.30 -10.82
CA SER A 71 3.81 -9.63 -11.49
C SER A 71 4.91 -8.66 -11.10
N LYS A 72 6.11 -9.17 -10.85
CA LYS A 72 7.32 -8.36 -10.58
C LYS A 72 7.69 -7.41 -11.73
N ARG A 73 7.17 -7.67 -12.93
CA ARG A 73 7.37 -6.84 -14.13
C ARG A 73 6.43 -5.64 -14.20
N ASP A 74 5.33 -5.67 -13.44
CA ASP A 74 4.31 -4.60 -13.43
C ASP A 74 4.70 -3.50 -12.44
N ILE A 75 5.77 -2.77 -12.77
CA ILE A 75 6.36 -1.75 -11.91
C ILE A 75 5.37 -0.63 -11.60
N THR A 76 4.61 -0.19 -12.61
CA THR A 76 3.59 0.87 -12.46
C THR A 76 2.53 0.51 -11.41
N LYS A 77 2.04 -0.73 -11.42
CA LYS A 77 1.08 -1.19 -10.41
C LYS A 77 1.70 -1.26 -9.02
N ILE A 78 2.95 -1.69 -8.92
CA ILE A 78 3.66 -1.74 -7.62
C ILE A 78 3.85 -0.31 -7.08
N GLU A 79 4.21 0.65 -7.92
CA GLU A 79 4.36 2.06 -7.54
C GLU A 79 3.03 2.69 -7.09
N ALA A 80 1.93 2.39 -7.78
CA ALA A 80 0.60 2.83 -7.37
C ALA A 80 0.23 2.29 -5.98
N LEU A 81 0.55 1.02 -5.70
CA LEU A 81 0.30 0.42 -4.40
C LEU A 81 1.20 0.97 -3.30
N ILE A 82 2.47 1.24 -3.60
CA ILE A 82 3.37 1.93 -2.66
C ILE A 82 2.79 3.31 -2.31
N SER A 83 2.35 4.06 -3.31
CA SER A 83 1.78 5.39 -3.13
C SER A 83 0.50 5.34 -2.28
N ARG A 84 -0.37 4.35 -2.53
CA ARG A 84 -1.56 4.10 -1.72
C ARG A 84 -1.21 3.71 -0.27
N GLY A 85 -0.26 2.81 -0.07
CA GLY A 85 0.15 2.36 1.26
C GLY A 85 0.83 3.47 2.07
N LYS A 86 1.61 4.35 1.43
CA LYS A 86 2.16 5.55 2.09
C LYS A 86 1.06 6.45 2.61
N ARG A 87 0.02 6.71 1.82
CA ARG A 87 -1.15 7.50 2.27
C ARG A 87 -1.83 6.85 3.47
N GLN A 88 -2.03 5.53 3.44
CA GLN A 88 -2.61 4.79 4.58
C GLN A 88 -1.75 4.89 5.85
N LEU A 89 -0.42 4.83 5.69
CA LEU A 89 0.51 4.97 6.81
C LEU A 89 0.47 6.38 7.41
N GLU A 90 0.42 7.43 6.58
CA GLU A 90 0.28 8.81 7.06
C GLU A 90 -1.05 8.98 7.81
N THR A 91 -2.16 8.49 7.25
CA THR A 91 -3.45 8.49 7.97
C THR A 91 -3.34 7.80 9.33
N LEU A 92 -2.65 6.66 9.42
CA LEU A 92 -2.46 5.92 10.68
C LEU A 92 -1.57 6.63 11.71
N LYS A 93 -0.70 7.55 11.27
CA LYS A 93 0.09 8.39 12.18
C LYS A 93 -0.74 9.55 12.71
N ASN A 94 -1.61 10.11 11.86
CA ASN A 94 -2.44 11.27 12.19
C ASN A 94 -3.75 10.91 12.89
N THR A 95 -4.26 9.68 12.72
CA THR A 95 -5.46 9.17 13.38
C THR A 95 -5.08 8.12 14.43
N SER A 96 -5.47 8.34 15.68
CA SER A 96 -5.22 7.43 16.80
C SER A 96 -6.12 6.20 16.70
N GLY A 97 -5.79 5.26 15.81
CA GLY A 97 -6.49 3.98 15.74
C GLY A 97 -6.35 3.23 14.42
N PHE A 98 -6.15 1.91 14.51
CA PHE A 98 -6.15 1.02 13.37
C PHE A 98 -7.59 0.57 13.05
N SER A 99 -8.33 1.36 12.27
CA SER A 99 -9.64 0.91 11.74
C SER A 99 -9.41 -0.04 10.56
N VAL A 100 -9.55 -1.34 10.80
CA VAL A 100 -9.57 -2.36 9.74
C VAL A 100 -10.88 -2.26 8.97
N VAL A 101 -10.97 -1.28 8.08
CA VAL A 101 -12.06 -1.26 7.11
C VAL A 101 -11.81 -2.39 6.12
N SER A 102 -12.49 -3.51 6.35
CA SER A 102 -12.72 -4.52 5.32
C SER A 102 -13.64 -3.89 4.29
N THR A 103 -13.09 -3.26 3.25
CA THR A 103 -13.91 -2.85 2.09
C THR A 103 -14.42 -4.12 1.41
N THR A 104 -15.53 -4.67 1.89
CA THR A 104 -16.47 -5.41 1.06
C THR A 104 -17.01 -4.40 0.05
N THR A 105 -16.32 -4.26 -1.08
CA THR A 105 -16.83 -3.50 -2.22
C THR A 105 -18.06 -4.26 -2.73
N SER A 106 -19.22 -3.94 -2.16
CA SER A 106 -20.52 -4.30 -2.71
C SER A 106 -20.69 -3.54 -4.02
N THR A 107 -20.28 -4.18 -5.12
CA THR A 107 -20.58 -3.74 -6.48
C THR A 107 -22.09 -3.92 -6.71
N SER A 108 -22.90 -2.93 -6.32
CA SER A 108 -24.28 -2.83 -6.78
C SER A 108 -24.31 -2.27 -8.20
N ARG A 109 -24.13 -3.13 -9.21
CA ARG A 109 -24.54 -2.83 -10.59
C ARG A 109 -26.03 -3.18 -10.70
N SER A 110 -26.89 -2.18 -10.52
CA SER A 110 -28.29 -2.25 -10.93
C SER A 110 -28.33 -2.32 -12.46
N ALA A 111 -28.58 -3.51 -13.01
CA ALA A 111 -28.96 -3.67 -14.40
C ALA A 111 -30.46 -3.41 -14.51
N SER A 112 -30.84 -2.24 -15.03
CA SER A 112 -32.21 -1.96 -15.47
C SER A 112 -32.40 -2.56 -16.87
N THR A 113 -32.93 -3.79 -16.90
CA THR A 113 -33.53 -4.38 -18.10
C THR A 113 -34.95 -3.82 -18.21
N THR A 114 -35.20 -2.94 -19.18
CA THR A 114 -36.55 -2.63 -19.65
C THR A 114 -36.69 -3.24 -21.04
N SER A 115 -37.52 -4.28 -21.12
CA SER A 115 -37.93 -4.98 -22.34
C SER A 115 -38.91 -4.12 -23.13
N ASN A 116 -38.88 -4.27 -24.47
CA ASN A 116 -40.00 -3.99 -25.37
C ASN A 116 -41.26 -4.73 -24.94
#